data_AF-A0A378VXI5-F1
#
_entry.id   AF-A0A378VXI5-F1
#
_cell.length_a   1.000
_cell.length_b   1.000
_cell.length_c   1.000
_cell.angle_alpha   90.00
_cell.angle_beta   90.00
_cell.angle_gamma   90.00
#
_symmetry.space_group_name_H-M   'P 1'
#
loop_
_entity.id
_entity.type
_entity.pdbx_description
1 polymer ?
#
loop_
_entity_poly.entity_id
_entity_poly.type
_entity_poly.pdbx_seq_one_letter_code
_entity_poly.pdbx_strand_id
1 'polypeptide(L)'
;MNKPFITQAQLALYKYQPSSEYFGQSMAFIAQKEFEEFVNNVKEYDILESFSYFLNKRVAHNIWKIYFLMSLLFYKKIRRERKNCS
;
A
#
# COMPACT_ATOMS: atom_id res chain seq x y z
N MET A 1 9.33 -8.85 14.78
CA MET A 1 9.35 -7.40 14.46
C MET A 1 8.20 -7.11 13.51
N ASN A 2 7.41 -6.07 13.76
CA ASN A 2 6.46 -5.58 12.74
C ASN A 2 7.31 -5.00 11.61
N LYS A 3 7.31 -5.63 10.43
CA LYS A 3 7.97 -5.08 9.22
C LYS A 3 7.32 -3.72 8.94
N PRO A 4 8.05 -2.60 8.88
CA PRO A 4 7.46 -1.33 8.49
C PRO A 4 7.01 -1.38 7.03
N PHE A 5 6.00 -0.58 6.67
CA PHE A 5 5.64 -0.44 5.27
C PHE A 5 6.78 0.21 4.47
N ILE A 6 6.85 -0.13 3.19
CA ILE A 6 7.94 0.26 2.30
C ILE A 6 7.89 1.74 1.92
N THR A 7 9.06 2.37 1.79
CA THR A 7 9.21 3.77 1.34
C THR A 7 9.25 3.89 -0.18
N GLN A 8 9.10 5.12 -0.69
CA GLN A 8 9.20 5.40 -2.12
C GLN A 8 10.59 5.05 -2.70
N ALA A 9 11.67 5.27 -1.95
CA ALA A 9 13.03 4.94 -2.39
C ALA A 9 13.22 3.42 -2.54
N GLN A 10 12.68 2.63 -1.61
CA GLN A 10 12.74 1.17 -1.67
C GLN A 10 11.90 0.61 -2.83
N LEU A 11 10.73 1.19 -3.13
CA LEU A 11 9.97 0.82 -4.33
C LEU A 11 10.73 1.12 -5.63
N ALA A 12 11.44 2.25 -5.69
CA ALA A 12 12.27 2.58 -6.84
C ALA A 12 13.41 1.57 -7.00
N LEU A 13 14.05 1.16 -5.90
CA LEU A 13 15.07 0.11 -5.91
C LEU A 13 14.53 -1.17 -6.57
N TYR A 14 13.38 -1.65 -6.12
CA TYR A 14 12.77 -2.88 -6.63
C TYR A 14 12.41 -2.81 -8.12
N LYS A 15 11.88 -1.67 -8.58
CA LYS A 15 11.50 -1.49 -10.00
C LYS A 15 12.70 -1.66 -10.95
N TYR A 16 13.87 -1.18 -10.55
CA TYR A 16 15.06 -1.13 -11.40
C TYR A 16 16.08 -2.24 -11.12
N GLN A 17 15.90 -3.01 -10.04
CA GLN A 17 16.82 -4.07 -9.66
C GLN A 17 16.49 -5.39 -10.40
N PRO A 18 17.36 -5.87 -11.31
CA PRO A 18 17.07 -7.05 -12.14
C PRO A 18 16.86 -8.36 -11.37
N SER A 19 17.44 -8.46 -10.16
CA SER A 19 17.29 -9.63 -9.29
C SER A 19 16.03 -9.61 -8.42
N SER A 20 15.28 -8.52 -8.43
CA SER A 20 14.03 -8.41 -7.67
C SER A 20 12.91 -9.15 -8.40
N GLU A 21 12.02 -9.80 -7.65
CA GLU A 21 10.76 -10.35 -8.17
C GLU A 21 9.84 -9.28 -8.78
N TYR A 22 10.08 -8.02 -8.43
CA TYR A 22 9.35 -6.86 -8.86
C TYR A 22 9.99 -6.13 -10.05
N PHE A 23 11.04 -6.69 -10.65
CA PHE A 23 11.74 -6.07 -11.77
C PHE A 23 10.78 -5.76 -12.93
N GLY A 24 10.86 -4.53 -13.45
CA GLY A 24 10.02 -4.08 -14.56
C GLY A 24 8.55 -3.81 -14.19
N GLN A 25 8.13 -4.03 -12.93
CA GLN A 25 6.77 -3.76 -12.49
C GLN A 25 6.52 -2.27 -12.20
N SER A 26 5.26 -1.85 -12.28
CA SER A 26 4.88 -0.48 -11.91
C SER A 26 4.99 -0.26 -10.40
N MET A 27 5.35 0.95 -9.97
CA MET A 27 5.42 1.25 -8.53
C MET A 27 4.09 1.02 -7.81
N ALA A 28 2.95 1.28 -8.47
CA ALA A 28 1.64 1.00 -7.89
C ALA A 28 1.42 -0.50 -7.63
N PHE A 29 1.86 -1.37 -8.54
CA PHE A 29 1.74 -2.83 -8.38
C PHE A 29 2.60 -3.33 -7.22
N ILE A 30 3.85 -2.88 -7.15
CA ILE A 30 4.78 -3.25 -6.07
C ILE A 30 4.26 -2.75 -4.72
N ALA A 31 3.81 -1.48 -4.66
CA ALA A 31 3.23 -0.90 -3.46
C ALA A 31 1.99 -1.66 -2.99
N GLN A 32 1.14 -2.10 -3.91
CA GLN A 32 -0.03 -2.93 -3.58
C GLN A 32 0.40 -4.24 -2.93
N LYS A 33 1.36 -4.96 -3.52
CA LYS A 33 1.83 -6.25 -3.00
C LYS A 33 2.49 -6.14 -1.64
N GLU A 34 3.39 -5.19 -1.47
CA GLU A 34 4.01 -4.92 -0.17
C GLU A 34 2.96 -4.51 0.87
N PHE A 35 1.90 -3.80 0.47
CA PHE A 35 0.86 -3.38 1.40
C PHE A 35 -0.03 -4.56 1.80
N GLU A 36 -0.41 -5.43 0.86
CA GLU A 36 -1.12 -6.69 1.12
C GLU A 36 -0.35 -7.57 2.13
N GLU A 37 0.96 -7.70 1.95
CA GLU A 37 1.81 -8.42 2.90
C GLU A 37 1.90 -7.73 4.25
N PHE A 38 2.11 -6.41 4.26
CA PHE A 38 2.18 -5.62 5.50
C PHE A 38 0.92 -5.81 6.34
N VAL A 39 -0.27 -5.63 5.76
CA VAL A 39 -1.55 -5.74 6.49
C VAL A 39 -1.85 -7.15 7.00
N ASN A 40 -1.31 -8.18 6.35
CA ASN A 40 -1.44 -9.57 6.80
C ASN A 40 -0.55 -9.87 8.02
N ASN A 41 0.53 -9.10 8.21
CA ASN A 41 1.52 -9.32 9.26
C ASN A 41 1.38 -8.37 10.46
N VAL A 42 0.49 -7.37 10.40
CA VAL A 42 0.26 -6.41 11.48
C VAL A 42 -1.17 -6.50 12.03
N LYS A 43 -1.32 -6.39 13.35
CA LYS A 43 -2.64 -6.48 14.02
C LYS A 43 -3.51 -5.26 13.75
N GLU A 44 -2.91 -4.08 13.75
CA GLU A 44 -3.55 -2.80 13.48
C GLU A 44 -2.61 -1.96 12.63
N TYR A 45 -3.18 -1.18 11.71
CA TYR A 45 -2.46 -0.26 10.86
C TYR A 45 -3.30 0.98 10.58
N ASP A 46 -2.64 2.12 10.48
CA ASP A 46 -3.20 3.33 9.93
C ASP A 46 -2.74 3.50 8.48
N ILE A 47 -3.71 3.69 7.58
CA ILE A 47 -3.46 3.80 6.13
C ILE A 47 -2.69 5.09 5.83
N LEU A 48 -2.99 6.19 6.51
CA LEU A 48 -2.31 7.45 6.30
C LEU A 48 -0.87 7.40 6.76
N GLU A 49 -0.63 6.83 7.93
CA GLU A 49 0.72 6.64 8.44
C GLU A 49 1.53 5.73 7.52
N SER A 50 0.94 4.61 7.09
CA SER A 50 1.58 3.66 6.17
C SER A 50 1.97 4.34 4.86
N PHE A 51 1.09 5.17 4.29
CA PHE A 51 1.35 5.84 3.02
C PHE A 51 1.90 7.28 3.16
N SER A 52 2.40 7.65 4.35
CA SER A 52 2.93 9.01 4.62
C SER A 52 4.12 9.38 3.75
N TYR A 53 4.91 8.40 3.33
CA TYR A 53 6.03 8.56 2.40
C TYR A 53 5.61 8.84 0.95
N PHE A 54 4.33 8.71 0.63
CA PHE A 54 3.79 8.86 -0.71
C PHE A 54 2.91 10.09 -0.82
N LEU A 55 2.96 10.74 -1.99
CA LEU A 55 1.94 11.73 -2.33
C LEU A 55 0.57 11.04 -2.36
N ASN A 56 -0.32 11.45 -1.47
CA ASN A 56 -1.63 10.85 -1.31
C ASN A 56 -2.72 11.91 -1.15
N LYS A 57 -3.96 11.56 -1.52
CA LYS A 57 -5.14 12.42 -1.40
C LYS A 57 -6.36 11.60 -1.03
N ARG A 58 -7.15 12.10 -0.06
CA ARG A 58 -8.48 11.54 0.24
C ARG A 58 -9.46 11.93 -0.86
N VAL A 59 -10.12 10.93 -1.45
CA VAL A 59 -11.11 11.14 -2.52
C VAL A 59 -12.54 10.94 -2.01
N ALA A 60 -12.73 10.06 -1.03
CA ALA A 60 -14.00 9.89 -0.32
C ALA A 60 -13.73 9.45 1.13
N HIS A 61 -14.78 9.34 1.96
CA HIS A 61 -14.66 9.02 3.39
C HIS A 61 -13.69 7.86 3.70
N ASN A 62 -13.73 6.79 2.90
CA ASN A 62 -12.90 5.60 3.08
C ASN A 62 -12.02 5.28 1.86
N ILE A 63 -11.83 6.23 0.93
CA ILE A 63 -11.07 6.01 -0.30
C ILE A 63 -9.90 7.00 -0.37
N TRP A 64 -8.70 6.44 -0.46
CA TRP A 64 -7.45 7.16 -0.65
C TRP A 64 -6.88 6.89 -2.03
N LYS A 65 -6.30 7.92 -2.63
CA LYS A 65 -5.59 7.86 -3.90
C LYS A 65 -4.11 8.14 -3.65
N ILE A 66 -3.25 7.29 -4.18
CA ILE A 66 -1.80 7.38 -4.05
C ILE A 66 -1.19 7.60 -5.43
N TYR A 67 -0.30 8.57 -5.52
CA TYR A 67 0.29 9.03 -6.77
C TYR A 67 1.69 8.47 -6.94
N PHE A 68 1.93 7.88 -8.12
CA PHE A 68 3.24 7.50 -8.60
C PHE A 68 3.47 8.16 -9.96
N LEU A 69 4.74 8.35 -10.35
CA LEU A 69 5.13 9.07 -11.58
C LEU A 69 4.42 8.58 -12.87
N MET A 70 4.03 7.29 -12.91
CA MET A 70 3.40 6.65 -14.07
C MET A 70 2.17 5.79 -13.72
N SER A 71 1.70 5.81 -12.48
CA SER A 71 0.62 4.93 -12.03
C SER A 71 -0.10 5.50 -10.82
N LEU A 72 -1.28 4.96 -10.52
CA LEU A 72 -2.11 5.37 -9.40
C LEU A 72 -2.56 4.11 -8.65
N LEU A 73 -2.63 4.20 -7.32
CA LEU A 73 -3.21 3.16 -6.48
C LEU A 73 -4.40 3.75 -5.71
N PHE A 74 -5.52 3.03 -5.69
CA PHE A 74 -6.68 3.38 -4.89
C PHE A 74 -6.83 2.38 -3.76
N TYR A 75 -6.92 2.90 -2.53
CA TYR A 75 -7.17 2.08 -1.36
C TYR A 75 -8.56 2.38 -0.79
N LYS A 76 -9.37 1.35 -0.56
CA LYS A 76 -10.67 1.46 0.11
C LYS A 76 -10.69 0.63 1.38
N LYS A 77 -10.84 1.28 2.54
CA LYS A 77 -11.05 0.56 3.80
C LYS A 77 -12.47 -0.01 3.81
N ILE A 78 -12.60 -1.32 3.74
CA ILE A 78 -13.89 -2.00 3.93
C ILE A 78 -14.04 -2.27 5.44
N ARG A 79 -15.02 -1.63 6.07
CA ARG A 79 -15.40 -1.98 7.44
C ARG A 79 -16.07 -3.35 7.35
N ARG A 80 -15.50 -4.38 8.00
CA ARG A 80 -16.23 -5.64 8.16
C ARG A 80 -17.48 -5.33 8.99
N GLU A 81 -18.65 -5.47 8.38
CA GLU A 81 -19.88 -5.57 9.14
C GLU A 81 -19.77 -6.83 10.00
N ARG A 82 -19.80 -6.67 11.33
CA ARG A 82 -20.06 -7.82 12.20
C ARG A 82 -21.46 -8.30 11.83
N LYS A 83 -21.56 -9.45 11.16
CA LYS A 83 -22.83 -10.18 11.12
C LYS A 83 -23.14 -10.52 12.58
N ASN A 84 -24.03 -9.76 13.19
CA ASN A 84 -24.69 -10.22 14.41
C ASN A 84 -25.50 -11.43 13.98
N CYS A 85 -25.03 -12.63 14.33
CA CYS A 85 -25.90 -13.80 14.34
C CYS A 85 -26.89 -13.56 15.49
N SER A 86 -28.11 -13.14 15.14
CA SER A 86 -29.27 -13.16 16.03
C SER A 86 -29.75 -14.58 16.25
#